data_AF-A0A060C476-F1
#
_entry.id   AF-A0A060C476-F1
#
_cell.length_a   1.000
_cell.length_b   1.000
_cell.length_c   1.000
_cell.angle_alpha   90.00
_cell.angle_beta   90.00
_cell.angle_gamma   90.00
#
_symmetry.space_group_name_H-M   'P 1'
#
loop_
_entity.id
_entity.type
_entity.pdbx_description
1 polymer ?
#
loop_
_entity_poly.entity_id
_entity_poly.type
_entity_poly.pdbx_seq_one_letter_code
_entity_poly.pdbx_strand_id
1 'polypeptide(L)' 'MAKEVGGHGGMDFVMDSRLVYCLQNGLPLDMDVYDLAEWCCLAE' A
#
# COMPACT_ATOMS: atom_id res chain seq x y z
N MET A 1 11.69 -9.29 16.89
CA MET A 1 11.74 -8.50 15.65
C MET A 1 10.43 -7.78 15.32
N ALA A 2 9.41 -8.39 14.69
CA ALA A 2 8.20 -7.65 14.26
C ALA A 2 7.47 -6.86 15.38
N LYS A 3 7.35 -7.46 16.59
CA LYS A 3 6.83 -6.78 17.80
C LYS A 3 7.73 -5.67 18.35
N GLU A 4 9.04 -5.70 18.10
CA GLU A 4 10.02 -4.74 18.63
C GLU A 4 10.25 -3.55 17.69
N VAL A 5 10.01 -3.73 16.38
CA VAL A 5 10.08 -2.65 15.38
C VAL A 5 8.70 -2.13 14.95
N GLY A 6 7.62 -2.60 15.60
CA GLY A 6 6.25 -2.08 15.40
C GLY A 6 5.58 -2.48 14.08
N GLY A 7 6.06 -3.50 13.38
CA GLY A 7 5.58 -3.83 12.03
C GLY A 7 4.52 -4.94 11.97
N HIS A 8 3.43 -4.70 11.23
CA HIS A 8 2.47 -5.72 10.79
C HIS A 8 3.00 -6.37 9.48
N GLY A 9 4.20 -6.95 9.55
CA GLY A 9 5.01 -7.27 8.38
C GLY A 9 4.50 -8.34 7.41
N GLY A 10 3.30 -8.89 7.59
CA GLY A 10 2.70 -9.81 6.62
C GLY A 10 2.16 -9.06 5.40
N MET A 11 0.99 -8.46 5.55
CA MET A 11 0.33 -7.72 4.47
C MET A 11 1.05 -6.41 4.15
N ASP A 12 1.55 -5.68 5.15
CA ASP A 12 2.27 -4.42 4.95
C ASP A 12 3.48 -4.60 4.04
N PHE A 13 4.27 -5.66 4.28
CA PHE A 13 5.44 -5.96 3.46
C PHE A 13 5.05 -6.27 2.00
N VAL A 14 3.97 -7.03 1.80
CA VAL A 14 3.48 -7.34 0.46
C VAL A 14 3.01 -6.07 -0.25
N MET A 15 2.27 -5.20 0.44
CA MET A 15 1.79 -3.94 -0.11
C MET A 15 2.94 -3.01 -0.51
N ASP A 16 3.91 -2.79 0.38
CA ASP A 16 5.06 -1.92 0.11
C ASP A 16 5.97 -2.47 -0.99
N SER A 17 6.22 -3.79 -0.99
CA SER A 17 7.04 -4.41 -2.04
C SER A 17 6.41 -4.29 -3.43
N ARG A 18 5.08 -4.40 -3.54
CA ARG A 18 4.35 -4.22 -4.80
C ARG A 18 4.35 -2.76 -5.25
N LEU A 19 4.19 -1.82 -4.32
CA LEU A 19 4.33 -0.38 -4.60
C LEU A 19 5.70 -0.09 -5.22
N VAL A 20 6.79 -0.52 -4.56
CA VAL A 20 8.16 -0.31 -5.05
C VAL A 20 8.37 -0.96 -6.42
N TYR A 21 7.90 -2.20 -6.61
CA TYR A 21 8.03 -2.90 -7.89
C TYR A 21 7.34 -2.15 -9.03
N CYS A 22 6.12 -1.67 -8.82
CA CYS A 22 5.39 -0.94 -9.87
C CYS A 22 6.09 0.37 -10.25
N LEU A 23 6.62 1.10 -9.26
CA LEU A 23 7.38 2.33 -9.50
C LEU A 23 8.69 2.06 -10.28
N GLN A 24 9.40 0.98 -9.95
CA GLN A 24 10.64 0.62 -10.64
C GLN A 24 10.43 0.15 -12.09
N ASN A 25 9.27 -0.45 -12.38
CA ASN A 25 8.98 -1.05 -13.68
C ASN A 25 8.02 -0.20 -14.53
N GLY A 26 7.58 0.97 -14.04
CA GLY A 26 6.62 1.81 -14.73
C GLY A 26 5.24 1.15 -14.90
N LEU A 27 4.85 0.30 -13.95
CA LEU A 27 3.56 -0.38 -13.95
C LEU A 27 2.51 0.45 -13.20
N PRO A 28 1.21 0.29 -13.53
CA PRO A 28 0.14 0.87 -12.73
C PRO A 28 0.17 0.33 -11.30
N LEU A 29 -0.22 1.17 -10.35
CA LEU A 29 -0.39 0.75 -8.95
C LEU A 29 -1.64 -0.11 -8.80
N ASP A 30 -1.64 -1.00 -7.80
CA ASP A 30 -2.79 -1.86 -7.50
C ASP A 30 -3.98 -1.08 -6.92
N MET A 31 -3.69 0.05 -6.28
CA MET A 31 -4.66 1.01 -5.75
C MET A 31 -4.28 2.37 -6.31
N ASP A 32 -5.21 3.01 -7.02
CA ASP A 32 -4.99 4.30 -7.65
C ASP A 32 -5.56 5.47 -6.81
N VAL A 33 -5.48 6.69 -7.36
CA VAL A 33 -5.95 7.89 -6.66
C VAL A 33 -7.47 7.93 -6.51
N TYR A 34 -8.23 7.27 -7.39
CA TYR A 34 -9.68 7.24 -7.33
C TYR A 34 -10.17 6.24 -6.30
N ASP A 35 -9.48 5.11 -6.12
CA ASP A 35 -9.76 4.18 -5.01
C ASP A 35 -9.63 4.90 -3.66
N LEU A 36 -8.54 5.65 -3.46
CA LEU A 36 -8.34 6.45 -2.24
C LEU A 36 -9.43 7.52 -2.09
N ALA A 37 -9.77 8.22 -3.17
CA ALA A 37 -10.80 9.25 -3.16
C ALA A 37 -12.17 8.67 -2.75
N GLU A 38 -12.56 7.52 -3.31
CA GLU A 38 -13.80 6.82 -2.97
C GLU A 38 -13.87 6.49 -1.47
N TRP A 39 -12.80 5.93 -0.90
CA TRP A 39 -12.76 5.61 0.52
C TRP A 39 -12.80 6.84 1.42
N CYS A 40 -12.08 7.91 1.05
CA CYS A 40 -12.12 9.17 1.79
C CYS A 40 -13.50 9.81 1.77
N CYS A 41 -14.24 9.70 0.67
CA CYS A 41 -15.61 10.22 0.56
C CYS A 41 -16.63 9.49 1.44
N LEU A 42 -16.31 8.30 1.96
CA LEU A 42 -17.17 7.56 2.90
C LEU A 42 -16.89 7.89 4.37
N ALA A 43 -15.81 8.60 4.67
CA ALA A 43 -15.33 8.83 6.03
C ALA A 43 -15.94 10.07 6.73
N GLU A 44 -16.94 10.73 6.11
CA GLU A 44 -17.70 11.87 6.64
C GLU A 44 -19.10 11.47 7.12
#